data_AF-A0A2M8PNZ2-F1
#
_entry.id   AF-A0A2M8PNZ2-F1
#
_cell.length_a   1.000
_cell.length_b   1.000
_cell.length_c   1.000
_cell.angle_alpha   90.00
_cell.angle_beta   90.00
_cell.angle_gamma   90.00
#
_symmetry.space_group_name_H-M   'P 1'
#
loop_
_entity.id
_entity.type
_entity.pdbx_description
1 polymer ?
#
loop_
_entity_poly.entity_id
_entity_poly.type
_entity_poly.pdbx_seq_one_letter_code
_entity_poly.pdbx_strand_id
1 'polypeptide(L)'
;YAEAQSLTYNMVWTVPTDISHRIHIIFDTTQLKRVPTSLESFRHTINNKPHPAMGWICMISNNKVQNMIASIITQMMRLNFKVFHSRKEAFRFLVERDPQLADLVPIQEWEES
;
A
#
# COMPACT_ATOMS: atom_id res chain seq x y z
N TYR A 1 -25.79 47.33 -16.77
CA TYR A 1 -24.43 47.55 -16.24
C TYR A 1 -24.47 47.42 -14.73
N ALA A 2 -24.06 46.28 -14.21
CA ALA A 2 -23.49 46.08 -12.87
C ALA A 2 -23.05 44.61 -12.83
N GLU A 3 -21.74 44.42 -12.76
CA GLU A 3 -21.00 43.19 -13.01
C GLU A 3 -21.24 42.14 -11.93
N ALA A 4 -21.55 40.91 -12.36
CA ALA A 4 -21.44 39.72 -11.52
C ALA A 4 -19.95 39.40 -11.36
N GLN A 5 -19.39 39.73 -10.20
CA GLN A 5 -18.03 39.33 -9.84
C GLN A 5 -17.98 37.81 -9.62
N SER A 6 -17.41 37.13 -10.62
CA SER A 6 -17.02 35.72 -10.55
C SER A 6 -15.83 35.58 -9.61
N LEU A 7 -16.06 34.99 -8.44
CA LEU A 7 -14.99 34.54 -7.54
C LEU A 7 -14.42 33.23 -8.09
N THR A 8 -13.39 33.31 -8.94
CA THR A 8 -12.59 32.16 -9.34
C THR A 8 -11.71 31.73 -8.16
N TYR A 9 -12.19 30.75 -7.39
CA TYR A 9 -11.37 30.03 -6.42
C TYR A 9 -10.33 29.19 -7.17
N ASN A 10 -9.11 29.72 -7.32
CA ASN A 10 -7.95 28.94 -7.72
C ASN A 10 -7.56 28.03 -6.56
N MET A 11 -8.14 26.83 -6.49
CA MET A 11 -7.67 25.79 -5.57
C MET A 11 -6.33 25.25 -6.07
N VAL A 12 -5.24 25.80 -5.55
CA VAL A 12 -3.92 25.17 -5.58
C VAL A 12 -3.92 24.08 -4.52
N TRP A 13 -4.12 22.82 -4.92
CA TRP A 13 -3.90 21.68 -4.04
C TRP A 13 -2.40 21.55 -3.78
N THR A 14 -1.90 22.21 -2.73
CA THR A 14 -0.57 21.90 -2.20
C THR A 14 -0.70 20.56 -1.49
N VAL A 15 -0.15 19.50 -2.08
CA VAL A 15 0.02 18.21 -1.38
C VAL A 15 0.99 18.49 -0.24
N PRO A 16 0.60 18.34 1.04
CA PRO A 16 1.51 18.57 2.14
C PRO A 16 2.72 17.65 2.00
N THR A 17 3.92 18.22 1.94
CA THR A 17 5.22 17.50 1.93
C THR A 17 5.57 16.91 3.30
N ASP A 18 4.58 16.77 4.19
CA ASP A 18 4.79 16.18 5.50
C ASP A 18 4.93 14.66 5.36
N ILE A 19 6.18 14.21 5.43
CA ILE A 19 6.63 12.81 5.37
C ILE A 19 6.19 12.04 6.64
N SER A 20 5.45 12.67 7.55
CA SER A 20 4.89 12.04 8.74
C SER A 20 3.88 10.93 8.43
N HIS A 21 3.15 11.03 7.31
CA HIS A 21 2.14 10.05 6.93
C HIS A 21 2.72 9.05 5.92
N ARG A 22 3.08 7.86 6.41
CA ARG A 22 3.51 6.78 5.53
C ARG A 22 2.30 6.11 4.88
N ILE A 23 2.42 5.78 3.60
CA ILE A 23 1.40 5.05 2.86
C ILE A 23 1.71 3.56 2.99
N HIS A 24 0.84 2.86 3.72
CA HIS A 24 0.88 1.41 3.85
C HIS A 24 -0.04 0.77 2.81
N ILE A 25 0.37 -0.36 2.25
CA ILE A 25 -0.40 -1.06 1.21
C ILE A 25 -0.68 -2.47 1.70
N ILE A 26 -1.95 -2.87 1.70
CA ILE A 26 -2.36 -4.27 1.84
C ILE A 26 -2.92 -4.73 0.50
N PHE A 27 -2.45 -5.88 0.02
CA PHE A 27 -3.08 -6.54 -1.13
C PHE A 27 -3.32 -8.01 -0.86
N ASP A 28 -4.51 -8.46 -1.23
CA ASP A 28 -4.96 -9.84 -1.09
C ASP A 28 -4.80 -10.58 -2.43
N THR A 29 -3.98 -11.62 -2.43
CA THR A 29 -3.76 -12.48 -3.61
C THR A 29 -4.31 -13.89 -3.42
N THR A 30 -5.11 -14.14 -2.38
CA THR A 30 -5.70 -15.46 -2.09
C THR A 30 -6.56 -15.99 -3.24
N GLN A 31 -7.23 -15.09 -3.97
CA GLN A 31 -8.06 -15.42 -5.14
C GLN A 31 -7.30 -15.37 -6.47
N LEU A 32 -6.00 -15.04 -6.43
CA LEU A 32 -5.20 -14.80 -7.62
C LEU A 32 -4.73 -16.14 -8.20
N LYS A 33 -5.36 -16.57 -9.30
CA LYS A 33 -5.14 -17.89 -9.91
C LYS A 33 -3.80 -18.02 -10.64
N ARG A 34 -3.23 -16.91 -11.12
CA ARG A 34 -1.97 -16.91 -11.89
C ARG A 34 -1.16 -15.69 -11.52
N VAL A 35 0.12 -15.92 -11.24
CA VAL A 35 1.13 -14.85 -11.18
C VAL A 35 2.13 -15.02 -12.31
N PRO A 36 2.71 -13.92 -12.81
CA PRO A 36 3.84 -14.01 -13.71
C PRO A 36 4.96 -14.78 -13.02
N THR A 37 5.42 -15.88 -13.62
CA THR A 37 6.58 -16.64 -13.14
C THR A 37 7.91 -16.03 -13.58
N SER A 38 7.85 -15.05 -14.50
CA SER A 38 9.02 -14.32 -14.99
C SER A 38 9.20 -13.01 -14.23
N LEU A 39 10.39 -12.82 -13.65
CA LEU A 39 10.82 -11.55 -13.06
C LEU A 39 10.91 -10.43 -14.11
N GLU A 40 11.05 -10.77 -15.40
CA GLU A 40 11.09 -9.80 -16.48
C GLU A 40 9.79 -8.98 -16.55
N SER A 41 8.65 -9.60 -16.26
CA SER A 41 7.35 -8.93 -16.18
C SER A 41 7.29 -7.86 -15.10
N PHE A 42 8.23 -7.85 -14.15
CA PHE A 42 8.33 -6.86 -13.07
C PHE A 42 9.45 -5.83 -13.29
N ARG A 43 10.16 -5.86 -14.43
CA ARG A 43 11.27 -4.92 -14.70
C ARG A 43 10.87 -3.46 -14.54
N HIS A 44 9.68 -3.08 -15.00
CA HIS A 44 9.21 -1.71 -14.86
C HIS A 44 9.04 -1.32 -13.39
N THR A 45 8.52 -2.24 -12.56
CA THR A 45 8.34 -2.00 -11.12
C THR A 45 9.68 -1.90 -10.40
N ILE A 46 10.62 -2.80 -10.69
CA ILE A 46 11.94 -2.84 -10.06
C ILE A 46 12.79 -1.60 -10.42
N ASN A 47 12.67 -1.11 -11.66
CA ASN A 47 13.44 0.05 -12.12
C ASN A 47 12.91 1.37 -11.56
N ASN A 48 11.69 1.39 -11.03
CA ASN A 48 11.13 2.58 -10.39
C ASN A 48 11.65 2.68 -8.95
N LYS A 49 12.15 3.86 -8.58
CA LYS A 49 12.49 4.13 -7.18
C LYS A 49 11.20 4.13 -6.35
N PRO A 50 11.19 3.46 -5.18
CA PRO A 50 10.04 3.53 -4.30
C PRO A 50 9.79 4.96 -3.83
N HIS A 51 8.52 5.30 -3.63
CA HIS A 51 8.12 6.63 -3.17
C HIS A 51 8.66 6.88 -1.75
N PRO A 52 9.16 8.10 -1.42
CA PRO A 52 9.72 8.38 -0.10
C PRO A 52 8.74 8.19 1.06
N ALA A 53 7.43 8.39 0.81
CA ALA A 53 6.38 8.15 1.79
C ALA A 53 5.92 6.67 1.86
N MET A 54 6.58 5.74 1.16
CA MET A 54 6.18 4.33 1.17
C MET A 54 6.48 3.68 2.53
N GLY A 55 5.43 3.17 3.16
CA GLY A 55 5.47 2.47 4.43
C GLY A 55 5.70 0.97 4.25
N TRP A 56 4.85 0.19 4.90
CA TRP A 56 4.85 -1.27 4.81
C TRP A 56 3.94 -1.76 3.69
N ILE A 57 4.39 -2.80 3.03
CA ILE A 57 3.61 -3.57 2.07
C ILE A 57 3.28 -4.93 2.70
N CYS A 58 1.99 -5.20 2.86
CA CYS A 58 1.48 -6.44 3.43
C CYS A 58 0.76 -7.24 2.33
N MET A 59 1.23 -8.45 2.07
CA MET A 59 0.57 -9.37 1.16
C MET A 59 -0.20 -10.43 1.94
N ILE A 60 -1.46 -10.65 1.60
CA ILE A 60 -2.23 -11.80 2.10
C ILE A 60 -2.18 -12.87 1.02
N SER A 61 -1.56 -14.01 1.30
CA SER A 61 -1.42 -15.08 0.31
C SER A 61 -1.29 -16.46 0.97
N ASN A 62 -1.84 -17.46 0.28
CA ASN A 62 -1.69 -18.88 0.58
C ASN A 62 -0.77 -19.60 -0.43
N ASN A 63 -0.23 -18.91 -1.44
CA ASN A 63 0.52 -19.51 -2.51
C ASN A 63 2.04 -19.31 -2.32
N LYS A 64 2.75 -20.40 -2.07
CA LYS A 64 4.20 -20.38 -1.80
C LYS A 64 5.03 -19.78 -2.95
N VAL A 65 4.62 -19.98 -4.20
CA VAL A 65 5.33 -19.42 -5.38
C VAL A 65 5.17 -17.90 -5.41
N GLN A 66 3.96 -17.39 -5.14
CA GLN A 66 3.71 -15.95 -5.04
C GLN A 66 4.56 -15.32 -3.93
N ASN A 67 4.61 -15.97 -2.76
CA ASN A 67 5.40 -15.52 -1.62
C ASN A 67 6.88 -15.41 -1.95
N MET A 68 7.42 -16.41 -2.66
CA MET A 68 8.82 -16.42 -3.09
C MET A 68 9.11 -15.26 -4.06
N ILE A 69 8.28 -15.09 -5.10
CA ILE A 69 8.47 -14.03 -6.11
C ILE A 69 8.37 -12.65 -5.46
N ALA A 70 7.36 -12.42 -4.61
CA ALA A 70 7.16 -11.16 -3.91
C ALA A 70 8.36 -10.83 -2.99
N SER A 71 8.91 -11.84 -2.30
CA SER A 71 10.12 -11.68 -1.48
C SER A 71 11.33 -11.24 -2.31
N ILE A 72 11.52 -11.81 -3.50
CA ILE A 72 12.65 -11.44 -4.37
C ILE A 72 12.52 -9.98 -4.83
N ILE A 73 11.34 -9.61 -5.34
CA ILE A 73 11.09 -8.25 -5.86
C ILE A 73 11.28 -7.20 -4.75
N THR A 74 10.74 -7.46 -3.56
CA THR A 74 10.78 -6.52 -2.44
C THR A 74 12.19 -6.34 -1.88
N GLN A 75 13.03 -7.39 -1.89
CA GLN A 75 14.44 -7.28 -1.54
C GLN A 75 15.23 -6.44 -2.57
N MET A 76 14.98 -6.64 -3.87
CA MET A 76 15.62 -5.83 -4.92
C MET A 76 15.28 -4.34 -4.80
N MET A 77 14.04 -4.04 -4.41
CA MET A 77 13.55 -2.67 -4.23
C MET A 77 13.80 -2.07 -2.83
N ARG A 78 14.33 -2.87 -1.89
CA ARG A 78 14.54 -2.48 -0.47
C ARG A 78 13.26 -1.98 0.22
N LEU A 79 12.14 -2.64 -0.05
CA LEU A 79 10.82 -2.32 0.52
C LEU A 79 10.60 -3.01 1.86
N ASN A 80 9.87 -2.35 2.76
CA ASN A 80 9.38 -2.99 3.99
C ASN A 80 8.20 -3.89 3.62
N PHE A 81 8.43 -5.20 3.57
CA PHE A 81 7.46 -6.17 3.07
C PHE A 81 7.23 -7.31 4.06
N LYS A 82 5.97 -7.76 4.19
CA LYS A 82 5.62 -8.95 4.96
C LYS A 82 4.42 -9.68 4.38
N VAL A 83 4.44 -11.01 4.48
CA VAL A 83 3.34 -11.89 4.05
C VAL A 83 2.56 -12.35 5.26
N PHE A 84 1.24 -12.44 5.10
CA PHE A 84 0.27 -12.87 6.10
C PHE A 84 -0.69 -13.91 5.53
N HIS A 85 -1.34 -14.65 6.42
CA HIS A 85 -2.36 -15.63 6.05
C HIS A 85 -3.79 -15.09 6.18
N SER A 86 -3.97 -13.97 6.87
CA SER A 86 -5.26 -13.31 7.01
C SER A 86 -5.13 -11.79 6.96
N ARG A 87 -6.24 -11.14 6.62
CA ARG A 87 -6.37 -9.68 6.63
C ARG A 87 -6.18 -9.12 8.05
N LYS A 88 -6.73 -9.80 9.05
CA LYS A 88 -6.63 -9.44 10.47
C LYS A 88 -5.18 -9.36 10.95
N GLU A 89 -4.36 -10.34 10.60
CA GLU A 89 -2.93 -10.35 10.98
C GLU A 89 -2.16 -9.18 10.34
N ALA A 90 -2.44 -8.89 9.06
CA ALA A 90 -1.82 -7.78 8.35
C ALA A 90 -2.17 -6.43 8.98
N PHE A 91 -3.44 -6.20 9.30
CA PHE A 91 -3.88 -4.96 9.96
C PHE A 91 -3.30 -4.80 11.35
N ARG A 92 -3.35 -5.85 12.18
CA ARG A 92 -2.74 -5.80 13.53
C ARG A 92 -1.27 -5.42 13.45
N PHE A 93 -0.53 -6.02 12.51
CA PHE A 93 0.86 -5.67 12.29
C PHE A 93 1.06 -4.20 11.88
N LEU A 94 0.21 -3.67 11.01
CA LEU A 94 0.30 -2.26 10.60
C LEU A 94 0.04 -1.31 11.76
N VAL A 95 -1.01 -1.57 12.57
CA VAL A 95 -1.34 -0.74 13.74
C VAL A 95 -0.24 -0.81 14.80
N GLU A 96 0.40 -1.96 15.01
CA GLU A 96 1.57 -2.08 15.88
C GLU A 96 2.77 -1.22 15.42
N ARG A 97 2.88 -0.95 14.12
CA ARG A 97 3.98 -0.16 13.53
C ARG A 97 3.65 1.31 13.33
N ASP A 98 2.37 1.60 13.12
CA ASP A 98 1.83 2.94 12.98
C ASP A 98 0.52 3.02 13.77
N PRO A 99 0.60 3.38 15.07
CA PRO A 99 -0.58 3.49 15.93
C PRO A 99 -1.60 4.53 15.44
N GLN A 100 -1.21 5.49 14.59
CA GLN A 100 -2.13 6.48 14.03
C GLN A 100 -3.13 5.85 13.05
N LEU A 101 -2.87 4.64 12.56
CA LEU A 101 -3.82 3.88 11.74
C LEU A 101 -5.01 3.34 12.54
N ALA A 102 -4.90 3.22 13.87
CA ALA A 102 -5.97 2.68 14.70
C ALA A 102 -7.28 3.49 14.58
N ASP A 103 -7.16 4.80 14.39
CA ASP A 103 -8.31 5.71 14.26
C ASP A 103 -8.92 5.68 12.84
N LEU A 104 -8.18 5.19 11.85
CA LEU A 104 -8.56 5.19 10.43
C LEU A 104 -9.19 3.87 9.97
N VAL A 105 -8.94 2.76 10.67
CA VAL A 105 -9.47 1.45 10.31
C VAL A 105 -10.48 1.01 11.38
N PRO A 106 -11.80 1.11 11.12
CA PRO A 106 -12.80 0.66 12.09
C PRO A 106 -12.60 -0.84 12.38
N ILE A 107 -12.43 -1.15 13.67
CA ILE A 107 -12.12 -2.49 14.20
C ILE A 107 -13.18 -3.53 13.77
N GLN A 108 -14.39 -3.08 13.41
CA GLN A 108 -15.47 -3.94 12.93
C GLN A 108 -15.18 -4.66 11.60
N GLU A 109 -14.31 -4.11 10.73
CA GLU A 109 -13.93 -4.78 9.48
C GLU A 109 -12.88 -5.90 9.68
N TRP A 110 -12.47 -6.17 10.92
CA TRP A 110 -11.39 -7.11 11.25
C TRP A 110 -11.93 -8.51 11.59
N GLU A 111 -13.25 -8.66 11.70
CA GLU A 111 -13.92 -9.91 12.10
C GLU A 111 -14.61 -10.65 10.95
N GLU A 112 -14.83 -10.02 9.79
CA GLU A 112 -15.49 -10.65 8.65
C GLU A 112 -14.47 -11.07 7.57
N SER A 113 -14.29 -12.39 7.45
CA SER A 113 -13.60 -13.20 6.41
C SER A 113 -12.25 -13.81 6.78
#